data_AF-A0A7S2D5U0-F1
#
_entry.id   AF-A0A7S2D5U0-F1
#
_cell.length_a   1.000
_cell.length_b   1.000
_cell.length_c   1.000
_cell.angle_alpha   90.00
_cell.angle_beta   90.00
_cell.angle_gamma   90.00
#
_symmetry.space_group_name_H-M   'P 1'
#
loop_
_entity.id
_entity.type
_entity.pdbx_description
1 polymer ?
#
loop_
_entity_poly.entity_id
_entity_poly.type
_entity_poly.pdbx_seq_one_letter_code
_entity_poly.pdbx_strand_id
1 'polypeptide(L)'
;SEDSSASICITEFGESPAHEAMLYKMLEQFSTTVFRILSCLDHFVAHPDMVEEYFFLVGRFLEYCPTPLLPPQSQLSISIVHCGLVGLKLEHREAHAGILSAIEQLIGTGLISSTGTNKPSKQQIAGQLRSSVEQVLAQVGEPLVKAVVESLVGMLPAYGIDDGKGTLAGVLWKLSLFDPQILSNWFGTALALVDMQIVDANQRAGLMEAMGRAIQGRHESDFFNAIGVFSSQAHRNSRRIARSKGLV
;
A
#
# COMPACT_ATOMS: atom_id res chain seq x y z
N SER A 1 7.05 -15.25 7.41
CA SER A 1 6.96 -15.48 8.88
C SER A 1 6.97 -14.16 9.61
N GLU A 2 5.91 -13.80 10.35
CA GLU A 2 5.82 -12.52 11.10
C GLU A 2 6.86 -12.41 12.25
N ASP A 3 7.46 -13.52 12.66
CA ASP A 3 8.34 -13.66 13.83
C ASP A 3 9.84 -13.71 13.46
N SER A 4 10.30 -12.88 12.53
CA SER A 4 11.74 -12.73 12.32
C SER A 4 12.40 -12.14 13.57
N SER A 5 13.65 -12.52 13.89
CA SER A 5 14.37 -11.93 15.04
C SER A 5 14.47 -10.41 14.96
N ALA A 6 14.50 -9.85 13.73
CA ALA A 6 14.48 -8.41 13.52
C ALA A 6 13.11 -7.78 13.84
N SER A 7 12.01 -8.44 13.46
CA SER A 7 10.64 -8.02 13.82
C SER A 7 10.44 -8.00 15.33
N ILE A 8 10.92 -9.05 16.03
CA ILE A 8 10.87 -9.14 17.50
C ILE A 8 11.64 -7.98 18.13
N CYS A 9 12.86 -7.69 17.66
CA CYS A 9 13.63 -6.55 18.17
C CYS A 9 12.89 -5.21 18.01
N ILE A 10 12.20 -4.99 16.88
CA ILE A 10 11.41 -3.78 16.68
C ILE A 10 10.23 -3.72 17.65
N THR A 11 9.51 -4.83 17.83
CA THR A 11 8.37 -4.89 18.75
C THR A 11 8.79 -4.64 20.21
N GLU A 12 9.91 -5.21 20.64
CA GLU A 12 10.39 -5.07 22.02
C GLU A 12 11.04 -3.71 22.32
N PHE A 13 11.75 -3.13 21.35
CA PHE A 13 12.58 -1.94 21.57
C PHE A 13 12.12 -0.67 20.83
N GLY A 14 11.14 -0.77 19.92
CA GLY A 14 10.73 0.32 19.03
C GLY A 14 10.12 1.53 19.75
N GLU A 15 9.41 1.32 20.85
CA GLU A 15 8.84 2.42 21.65
C GLU A 15 9.89 3.13 22.52
N SER A 16 11.13 2.62 22.58
CA SER A 16 12.22 3.17 23.37
C SER A 16 13.07 4.14 22.55
N PRO A 17 13.08 5.45 22.87
CA PRO A 17 13.89 6.43 22.14
C PRO A 17 15.39 6.14 22.14
N ALA A 18 15.88 5.35 23.11
CA ALA A 18 17.29 4.96 23.20
C ALA A 18 17.73 4.00 22.09
N HIS A 19 16.79 3.24 21.49
CA HIS A 19 17.08 2.22 20.49
C HIS A 19 16.71 2.65 19.07
N GLU A 20 15.98 3.75 18.93
CA GLU A 20 15.45 4.29 17.68
C GLU A 20 16.53 4.38 16.57
N ALA A 21 17.68 4.97 16.87
CA ALA A 21 18.79 5.11 15.91
C ALA A 21 19.41 3.76 15.49
N MET A 22 19.48 2.80 16.42
CA MET A 22 20.03 1.47 16.14
C MET A 22 19.07 0.66 15.26
N LEU A 23 17.78 0.69 15.58
CA LEU A 23 16.73 0.02 14.80
C LEU A 23 16.65 0.60 13.39
N TYR A 24 16.72 1.93 13.24
CA TYR A 24 16.75 2.55 11.92
C TYR A 24 17.96 2.11 11.10
N LYS A 25 19.16 2.11 11.70
CA LYS A 25 20.37 1.64 11.02
C LYS A 25 20.25 0.19 10.57
N MET A 26 19.64 -0.67 11.39
CA MET A 26 19.35 -2.06 11.02
C MET A 26 18.43 -2.12 9.78
N LEU A 27 17.33 -1.37 9.78
CA LEU A 27 16.41 -1.32 8.64
C LEU A 27 17.09 -0.77 7.37
N GLU A 28 17.93 0.26 7.49
CA GLU A 28 18.69 0.84 6.38
C GLU A 28 19.66 -0.18 5.76
N GLN A 29 20.37 -0.95 6.60
CA GLN A 29 21.27 -2.01 6.15
C GLN A 29 20.53 -3.16 5.47
N PHE A 30 19.38 -3.58 6.01
CA PHE A 30 18.53 -4.56 5.35
C PHE A 30 18.00 -4.05 4.02
N SER A 31 17.48 -2.83 3.97
CA SER A 31 16.96 -2.22 2.75
C SER A 31 18.03 -2.15 1.65
N THR A 32 19.25 -1.74 2.01
CA THR A 32 20.40 -1.73 1.08
C THR A 32 20.68 -3.12 0.53
N THR A 33 20.64 -4.14 1.39
CA THR A 33 20.89 -5.53 0.98
C THR A 33 19.77 -6.05 0.08
N VAL A 34 18.52 -5.82 0.46
CA VAL A 34 17.32 -6.22 -0.27
C VAL A 34 17.29 -5.56 -1.64
N PHE A 35 17.50 -4.24 -1.75
CA PHE A 35 17.49 -3.55 -3.05
C PHE A 35 18.59 -4.01 -4.00
N ARG A 36 19.74 -4.42 -3.46
CA ARG A 36 20.82 -5.00 -4.26
C ARG A 36 20.45 -6.38 -4.81
N ILE A 37 19.81 -7.22 -4.00
CA ILE A 37 19.38 -8.56 -4.40
C ILE A 37 18.18 -8.46 -5.35
N LEU A 38 17.15 -7.71 -4.96
CA LEU A 38 15.90 -7.50 -5.68
C LEU A 38 16.01 -6.37 -6.74
N SER A 39 16.98 -6.48 -7.63
CA SER A 39 17.25 -5.45 -8.64
C SER A 39 16.38 -5.54 -9.91
N CYS A 40 15.69 -6.65 -10.13
CA CYS A 40 14.76 -6.84 -11.27
C CYS A 40 13.69 -7.88 -10.91
N LEU A 41 12.62 -7.95 -11.71
CA LEU A 41 11.48 -8.84 -11.44
C LEU A 41 11.87 -10.31 -11.30
N ASP A 42 12.84 -10.81 -12.09
CA ASP A 42 13.30 -12.19 -11.99
C ASP A 42 13.89 -12.52 -10.60
N HIS A 43 14.53 -11.54 -9.94
CA HIS A 43 15.03 -11.72 -8.57
C HIS A 43 13.90 -11.76 -7.54
N PHE A 44 12.79 -11.05 -7.76
CA PHE A 44 11.59 -11.17 -6.92
C PHE A 44 10.97 -12.56 -7.05
N VAL A 45 10.93 -13.10 -8.28
CA VAL A 45 10.44 -14.46 -8.55
C VAL A 45 11.33 -15.52 -7.88
N ALA A 46 12.65 -15.29 -7.86
CA ALA A 46 13.60 -16.20 -7.22
C ALA A 46 13.59 -16.14 -5.68
N HIS A 47 13.17 -15.00 -5.09
CA HIS A 47 13.23 -14.74 -3.65
C HIS A 47 11.92 -14.13 -3.08
N PRO A 48 10.75 -14.77 -3.27
CA PRO A 48 9.46 -14.22 -2.84
C PRO A 48 9.32 -14.17 -1.31
N ASP A 49 9.99 -15.07 -0.60
CA ASP A 49 10.11 -15.11 0.86
C ASP A 49 10.85 -13.87 1.41
N MET A 50 11.95 -13.48 0.76
CA MET A 50 12.69 -12.27 1.11
C MET A 50 11.83 -11.02 0.94
N VAL A 51 10.99 -10.97 -0.11
CA VAL A 51 10.04 -9.88 -0.34
C VAL A 51 9.03 -9.83 0.81
N GLU A 52 8.36 -10.95 1.10
CA GLU A 52 7.39 -11.08 2.19
C GLU A 52 7.97 -10.59 3.52
N GLU A 53 9.10 -11.17 3.95
CA GLU A 53 9.71 -10.88 5.25
C GLU A 53 10.18 -9.43 5.36
N TYR A 54 10.76 -8.88 4.28
CA TYR A 54 11.20 -7.49 4.26
C TYR A 54 10.04 -6.53 4.45
N PHE A 55 8.92 -6.73 3.74
CA PHE A 55 7.79 -5.83 3.87
C PHE A 55 7.05 -5.99 5.20
N PHE A 56 6.97 -7.18 5.78
CA PHE A 56 6.48 -7.32 7.16
C PHE A 56 7.37 -6.60 8.18
N LEU A 57 8.70 -6.66 8.01
CA LEU A 57 9.63 -5.92 8.85
C LEU A 57 9.41 -4.39 8.74
N VAL A 58 9.24 -3.88 7.52
CA VAL A 58 8.92 -2.47 7.28
C VAL A 58 7.60 -2.08 7.94
N GLY A 59 6.55 -2.90 7.80
CA GLY A 59 5.26 -2.67 8.44
C GLY A 59 5.37 -2.60 9.96
N ARG A 60 6.14 -3.50 10.57
CA ARG A 60 6.46 -3.46 12.01
C ARG A 60 7.22 -2.20 12.40
N PHE A 61 8.20 -1.79 11.61
CA PHE A 61 8.95 -0.56 11.88
C PHE A 61 8.03 0.68 11.89
N LEU A 62 7.11 0.77 10.93
CA LEU A 62 6.13 1.85 10.84
C LEU A 62 5.13 1.84 12.01
N GLU A 63 4.81 0.67 12.55
CA GLU A 63 3.89 0.53 13.67
C GLU A 63 4.51 0.97 15.01
N TYR A 64 5.76 0.57 15.29
CA TYR A 64 6.39 0.78 16.60
C TYR A 64 7.29 2.01 16.66
N CYS A 65 7.99 2.35 15.57
CA CYS A 65 8.95 3.45 15.54
C CYS A 65 8.99 4.15 14.16
N PRO A 66 7.90 4.81 13.70
CA PRO A 66 7.85 5.38 12.35
C PRO A 66 8.74 6.61 12.13
N THR A 67 9.06 7.37 13.19
CA THR A 67 9.72 8.68 13.09
C THR A 67 11.07 8.66 12.36
N PRO A 68 12.00 7.70 12.60
CA PRO A 68 13.26 7.60 11.86
C PRO A 68 13.12 7.28 10.39
N LEU A 69 12.07 6.55 10.01
CA LEU A 69 11.81 6.17 8.63
C LEU A 69 11.11 7.29 7.85
N LEU A 70 10.48 8.22 8.58
CA LEU A 70 9.75 9.36 8.03
C LEU A 70 10.33 10.72 8.49
N PRO A 71 11.64 10.99 8.31
CA PRO A 71 12.15 12.35 8.35
C PRO A 71 11.63 13.12 7.13
N PRO A 72 11.64 14.47 7.18
CA PRO A 72 11.40 15.28 6.00
C PRO A 72 12.30 14.80 4.84
N GLN A 73 11.71 14.61 3.66
CA GLN A 73 12.42 14.17 2.43
C GLN A 73 13.04 12.75 2.49
N SER A 74 12.45 11.83 3.28
CA SER A 74 12.92 10.43 3.39
C SER A 74 13.02 9.71 2.03
N GLN A 75 14.25 9.52 1.55
CA GLN A 75 14.53 8.76 0.32
C GLN A 75 14.33 7.25 0.50
N LEU A 76 14.56 6.75 1.70
CA LEU A 76 14.41 5.33 2.00
C LEU A 76 12.95 4.89 1.88
N SER A 77 12.02 5.66 2.46
CA SER A 77 10.58 5.38 2.35
C SER A 77 10.08 5.40 0.90
N ILE A 78 10.56 6.34 0.08
CA ILE A 78 10.24 6.39 -1.35
C ILE A 78 10.77 5.13 -2.06
N SER A 79 12.02 4.73 -1.77
CA SER A 79 12.65 3.55 -2.37
C SER A 79 11.95 2.24 -1.97
N ILE A 80 11.49 2.14 -0.71
CA ILE A 80 10.69 1.03 -0.22
C ILE A 80 9.39 0.89 -1.02
N VAL A 81 8.66 2.00 -1.23
CA VAL A 81 7.42 1.96 -2.00
C VAL A 81 7.70 1.60 -3.47
N HIS A 82 8.75 2.15 -4.08
CA HIS A 82 9.16 1.74 -5.44
C HIS A 82 9.48 0.25 -5.53
N CYS A 83 10.20 -0.31 -4.56
CA CYS A 83 10.45 -1.74 -4.47
C CYS A 83 9.12 -2.52 -4.39
N GLY A 84 8.16 -2.03 -3.60
CA GLY A 84 6.82 -2.61 -3.49
C GLY A 84 6.05 -2.60 -4.81
N LEU A 85 6.12 -1.51 -5.58
CA LEU A 85 5.49 -1.41 -6.91
C LEU A 85 6.03 -2.43 -7.90
N VAL A 86 7.32 -2.75 -7.84
CA VAL A 86 7.89 -3.85 -8.64
C VAL A 86 7.36 -5.19 -8.11
N GLY A 87 7.31 -5.36 -6.79
CA GLY A 87 6.81 -6.56 -6.13
C GLY A 87 5.33 -6.85 -6.38
N LEU A 88 4.48 -5.85 -6.63
CA LEU A 88 3.06 -6.06 -7.01
C LEU A 88 2.86 -6.76 -8.37
N LYS A 89 3.93 -6.98 -9.13
CA LYS A 89 3.92 -7.76 -10.37
C LYS A 89 4.20 -9.24 -10.14
N LEU A 90 4.55 -9.63 -8.92
CA LEU A 90 4.94 -10.98 -8.54
C LEU A 90 3.70 -11.87 -8.35
N GLU A 91 3.68 -13.05 -8.92
CA GLU A 91 2.60 -14.02 -8.68
C GLU A 91 2.79 -14.76 -7.34
N HIS A 92 2.84 -14.02 -6.23
CA HIS A 92 3.04 -14.59 -4.90
C HIS A 92 2.15 -13.89 -3.86
N ARG A 93 1.18 -14.64 -3.32
CA ARG A 93 0.14 -14.15 -2.41
C ARG A 93 0.71 -13.50 -1.14
N GLU A 94 1.60 -14.20 -0.44
CA GLU A 94 2.10 -13.72 0.85
C GLU A 94 3.03 -12.51 0.68
N ALA A 95 3.76 -12.44 -0.42
CA ALA A 95 4.60 -11.28 -0.74
C ALA A 95 3.73 -10.04 -1.01
N HIS A 96 2.63 -10.21 -1.75
CA HIS A 96 1.63 -9.15 -1.93
C HIS A 96 1.03 -8.69 -0.61
N ALA A 97 0.64 -9.62 0.26
CA ALA A 97 0.08 -9.29 1.57
C ALA A 97 1.06 -8.47 2.41
N GLY A 98 2.34 -8.86 2.45
CA GLY A 98 3.41 -8.10 3.11
C GLY A 98 3.53 -6.68 2.53
N ILE A 99 3.65 -6.54 1.20
CA ILE A 99 3.78 -5.25 0.50
C ILE A 99 2.60 -4.33 0.84
N LEU A 100 1.38 -4.81 0.62
CA LEU A 100 0.17 -4.03 0.82
C LEU A 100 -0.01 -3.65 2.29
N SER A 101 0.33 -4.56 3.22
CA SER A 101 0.28 -4.27 4.66
C SER A 101 1.25 -3.16 5.04
N ALA A 102 2.49 -3.20 4.54
CA ALA A 102 3.48 -2.15 4.79
C ALA A 102 3.01 -0.78 4.25
N ILE A 103 2.40 -0.76 3.06
CA ILE A 103 1.88 0.45 2.43
C ILE A 103 0.67 1.01 3.22
N GLU A 104 -0.24 0.15 3.66
CA GLU A 104 -1.35 0.54 4.53
C GLU A 104 -0.84 1.18 5.83
N GLN A 105 0.20 0.58 6.43
CA GLN A 105 0.81 1.12 7.65
C GLN A 105 1.50 2.45 7.37
N LEU A 106 2.22 2.58 6.25
CA LEU A 106 2.87 3.83 5.85
C LEU A 106 1.85 4.96 5.77
N ILE A 107 0.75 4.77 5.04
CA ILE A 107 -0.32 5.78 4.93
C ILE A 107 -0.98 6.00 6.31
N GLY A 108 -1.19 4.92 7.06
CA GLY A 108 -1.75 4.94 8.41
C GLY A 108 -0.96 5.80 9.40
N THR A 109 0.38 5.85 9.30
CA THR A 109 1.19 6.70 10.18
C THR A 109 0.88 8.18 10.03
N GLY A 110 0.51 8.63 8.82
CA GLY A 110 0.10 10.00 8.55
C GLY A 110 -1.36 10.32 8.94
N LEU A 111 -2.12 9.31 9.37
CA LEU A 111 -3.47 9.43 9.94
C LEU A 111 -3.47 9.48 11.46
N ILE A 112 -2.31 9.29 12.10
CA ILE A 112 -2.20 9.30 13.56
C ILE A 112 -2.68 10.66 14.07
N SER A 113 -3.81 10.64 14.76
CA SER A 113 -4.39 11.84 15.36
C SER A 113 -3.88 12.03 16.78
N SER A 114 -3.50 13.25 17.12
CA SER A 114 -3.17 13.67 18.49
C SER A 114 -4.39 13.97 19.37
N THR A 115 -5.61 13.68 18.87
CA THR A 115 -6.88 13.93 19.58
C THR A 115 -6.89 13.26 20.95
N GLY A 116 -7.02 14.07 22.01
CA GLY A 116 -7.08 13.61 23.40
C GLY A 116 -5.81 13.84 24.22
N THR A 117 -4.74 14.41 23.65
CA THR A 117 -3.53 14.75 24.41
C THR A 117 -3.19 16.24 24.31
N ASN A 118 -3.15 16.93 25.45
CA ASN A 118 -2.72 18.33 25.56
C ASN A 118 -1.19 18.50 25.53
N LYS A 119 -0.45 17.49 25.01
CA LYS A 119 1.02 17.51 24.97
C LYS A 119 1.48 18.07 23.61
N PRO A 120 2.11 19.27 23.56
CA PRO A 120 2.53 19.90 22.31
C PRO A 120 3.43 19.00 21.46
N SER A 121 4.32 18.23 22.09
CA SER A 121 5.25 17.34 21.40
C SER A 121 4.56 16.24 20.58
N LYS A 122 3.44 15.68 21.05
CA LYS A 122 2.70 14.65 20.31
C LYS A 122 1.99 15.21 19.09
N GLN A 123 1.46 16.43 19.19
CA GLN A 123 0.84 17.13 18.05
C GLN A 123 1.87 17.48 16.97
N GLN A 124 3.06 17.92 17.38
CA GLN A 124 4.17 18.20 16.46
C GLN A 124 4.62 16.94 15.71
N ILE A 125 4.79 15.82 16.41
CA ILE A 125 5.16 14.54 15.79
C ILE A 125 4.08 14.08 14.81
N ALA A 126 2.80 14.14 15.19
CA ALA A 126 1.69 13.77 14.30
C ALA A 126 1.67 14.63 13.02
N GLY A 127 1.85 15.95 13.16
CA GLY A 127 1.97 16.85 12.02
C GLY A 127 3.17 16.54 11.12
N GLN A 128 4.33 16.26 11.70
CA GLN A 128 5.53 15.88 10.97
C GLN A 128 5.35 14.56 10.19
N LEU A 129 4.77 13.54 10.84
CA LEU A 129 4.50 12.25 10.19
C LEU A 129 3.53 12.44 9.03
N ARG A 130 2.45 13.19 9.22
CA ARG A 130 1.52 13.52 8.14
C ARG A 130 2.24 14.19 6.96
N SER A 131 2.98 15.26 7.19
CA SER A 131 3.70 15.96 6.11
C SER A 131 4.74 15.08 5.42
N SER A 132 5.38 14.16 6.14
CA SER A 132 6.34 13.22 5.56
C SER A 132 5.65 12.19 4.68
N VAL A 133 4.49 11.67 5.10
CA VAL A 133 3.66 10.79 4.27
C VAL A 133 3.13 11.53 3.03
N GLU A 134 2.70 12.80 3.16
CA GLU A 134 2.30 13.64 2.02
C GLU A 134 3.44 13.73 0.98
N GLN A 135 4.68 13.94 1.42
CA GLN A 135 5.85 14.00 0.52
C GLN A 135 6.14 12.66 -0.17
N VAL A 136 6.00 11.54 0.54
CA VAL A 136 6.15 10.22 -0.08
C VAL A 136 5.05 10.02 -1.12
N LEU A 137 3.78 10.24 -0.75
CA LEU A 137 2.65 10.08 -1.66
C LEU A 137 2.72 11.01 -2.88
N ALA A 138 3.28 12.21 -2.76
CA ALA A 138 3.50 13.10 -3.89
C ALA A 138 4.41 12.50 -4.98
N GLN A 139 5.33 11.60 -4.61
CA GLN A 139 6.28 10.99 -5.54
C GLN A 139 5.82 9.62 -6.07
N VAL A 140 5.14 8.83 -5.24
CA VAL A 140 4.82 7.41 -5.56
C VAL A 140 3.34 7.07 -5.47
N GLY A 141 2.48 7.99 -5.03
CA GLY A 141 1.06 7.74 -4.80
C GLY A 141 0.27 7.45 -6.07
N GLU A 142 0.46 8.23 -7.14
CA GLU A 142 -0.23 7.99 -8.42
C GLU A 142 0.20 6.66 -9.08
N PRO A 143 1.50 6.32 -9.21
CA PRO A 143 1.93 5.00 -9.66
C PRO A 143 1.38 3.85 -8.81
N LEU A 144 1.27 4.04 -7.49
CA LEU A 144 0.68 3.06 -6.57
C LEU A 144 -0.81 2.83 -6.87
N VAL A 145 -1.61 3.89 -6.94
CA VAL A 145 -3.04 3.76 -7.25
C VAL A 145 -3.24 3.14 -8.63
N LYS A 146 -2.41 3.49 -9.61
CA LYS A 146 -2.42 2.86 -10.94
C LYS A 146 -2.15 1.35 -10.86
N ALA A 147 -1.13 0.92 -10.13
CA ALA A 147 -0.83 -0.50 -9.95
C ALA A 147 -1.97 -1.25 -9.26
N VAL A 148 -2.58 -0.64 -8.23
CA VAL A 148 -3.76 -1.22 -7.56
C VAL A 148 -4.93 -1.38 -8.54
N VAL A 149 -5.24 -0.36 -9.34
CA VAL A 149 -6.29 -0.44 -10.37
C VAL A 149 -5.97 -1.53 -11.39
N GLU A 150 -4.73 -1.64 -11.86
CA GLU A 150 -4.28 -2.69 -12.77
C GLU A 150 -4.51 -4.10 -12.17
N SER A 151 -4.23 -4.30 -10.88
CA SER A 151 -4.58 -5.55 -10.18
C SER A 151 -6.09 -5.78 -10.12
N LEU A 152 -6.89 -4.76 -9.77
CA LEU A 152 -8.35 -4.88 -9.68
C LEU A 152 -9.01 -5.25 -11.03
N VAL A 153 -8.43 -4.87 -12.16
CA VAL A 153 -8.96 -5.22 -13.49
C VAL A 153 -8.31 -6.45 -14.13
N GLY A 154 -7.37 -7.08 -13.42
CA GLY A 154 -6.71 -8.33 -13.84
C GLY A 154 -5.57 -8.15 -14.84
N MET A 155 -4.96 -6.96 -14.87
CA MET A 155 -3.73 -6.67 -15.63
C MET A 155 -2.46 -6.98 -14.82
N LEU A 156 -2.56 -6.95 -13.50
CA LEU A 156 -1.55 -7.43 -12.56
C LEU A 156 -2.14 -8.53 -11.66
N PRO A 157 -1.29 -9.34 -10.99
CA PRO A 157 -1.76 -10.30 -10.01
C PRO A 157 -2.61 -9.61 -8.93
N ALA A 158 -3.73 -10.27 -8.59
CA ALA A 158 -4.70 -9.75 -7.62
C ALA A 158 -4.86 -10.75 -6.48
N TYR A 159 -4.19 -10.47 -5.37
CA TYR A 159 -4.32 -11.20 -4.11
C TYR A 159 -4.85 -10.24 -3.05
N GLY A 160 -5.68 -10.74 -2.13
CA GLY A 160 -6.23 -9.93 -1.03
C GLY A 160 -6.98 -8.70 -1.54
N ILE A 161 -8.12 -8.88 -2.22
CA ILE A 161 -8.86 -7.74 -2.79
C ILE A 161 -9.54 -6.93 -1.68
N ASP A 162 -10.28 -7.59 -0.80
CA ASP A 162 -11.29 -6.98 0.08
C ASP A 162 -11.49 -7.72 1.42
N ASP A 163 -10.56 -8.57 1.85
CA ASP A 163 -10.65 -9.23 3.17
C ASP A 163 -9.28 -9.31 3.87
N GLY A 164 -9.24 -8.90 5.13
CA GLY A 164 -8.05 -8.86 5.98
C GLY A 164 -7.20 -7.58 5.89
N LYS A 165 -6.00 -7.63 6.49
CA LYS A 165 -4.97 -6.59 6.39
C LYS A 165 -4.11 -6.81 5.16
N GLY A 166 -3.57 -5.74 4.58
CA GLY A 166 -2.70 -5.85 3.41
C GLY A 166 -3.49 -6.22 2.15
N THR A 167 -4.55 -5.46 1.89
CA THR A 167 -5.44 -5.65 0.75
C THR A 167 -5.41 -4.46 -0.19
N LEU A 168 -5.82 -4.70 -1.44
CA LEU A 168 -5.98 -3.64 -2.43
C LEU A 168 -7.01 -2.61 -1.96
N ALA A 169 -8.14 -3.06 -1.41
CA ALA A 169 -9.15 -2.19 -0.83
C ALA A 169 -8.63 -1.43 0.40
N GLY A 170 -7.85 -2.07 1.27
CA GLY A 170 -7.26 -1.45 2.45
C GLY A 170 -6.34 -0.28 2.14
N VAL A 171 -5.46 -0.43 1.14
CA VAL A 171 -4.61 0.68 0.66
C VAL A 171 -5.47 1.86 0.18
N LEU A 172 -6.48 1.61 -0.66
CA LEU A 172 -7.36 2.66 -1.16
C LEU A 172 -8.18 3.30 -0.04
N TRP A 173 -8.65 2.52 0.93
CA TRP A 173 -9.38 3.02 2.08
C TRP A 173 -8.51 3.94 2.94
N LYS A 174 -7.27 3.55 3.26
CA LYS A 174 -6.33 4.40 3.98
C LYS A 174 -6.05 5.70 3.24
N LEU A 175 -5.87 5.66 1.91
CA LEU A 175 -5.75 6.87 1.10
C LEU A 175 -7.01 7.74 1.17
N SER A 176 -8.20 7.13 1.16
CA SER A 176 -9.47 7.86 1.26
C SER A 176 -9.62 8.62 2.57
N LEU A 177 -9.12 8.05 3.66
CA LEU A 177 -9.08 8.70 4.98
C LEU A 177 -8.02 9.81 5.03
N PHE A 178 -6.96 9.66 4.25
CA PHE A 178 -5.82 10.59 4.24
C PHE A 178 -6.13 11.85 3.45
N ASP A 179 -6.62 11.66 2.22
CA ASP A 179 -7.14 12.71 1.35
C ASP A 179 -8.09 12.07 0.30
N PRO A 180 -9.41 12.23 0.47
CA PRO A 180 -10.39 11.63 -0.44
C PRO A 180 -10.36 12.25 -1.85
N GLN A 181 -9.92 13.50 -1.99
CA GLN A 181 -9.86 14.18 -3.27
C GLN A 181 -8.68 13.68 -4.09
N ILE A 182 -7.53 13.48 -3.45
CA ILE A 182 -6.35 12.87 -4.06
C ILE A 182 -6.67 11.46 -4.55
N LEU A 183 -7.30 10.63 -3.70
CA LEU A 183 -7.73 9.29 -4.11
C LEU A 183 -8.65 9.35 -5.33
N SER A 184 -9.69 10.18 -5.29
CA SER A 184 -10.66 10.31 -6.39
C SER A 184 -9.97 10.68 -7.71
N ASN A 185 -9.02 11.62 -7.67
CA ASN A 185 -8.27 12.06 -8.84
C ASN A 185 -7.37 10.95 -9.41
N TRP A 186 -6.53 10.34 -8.58
CA TRP A 186 -5.59 9.30 -9.03
C TRP A 186 -6.32 8.04 -9.49
N PHE A 187 -7.35 7.62 -8.74
CA PHE A 187 -8.13 6.44 -9.09
C PHE A 187 -8.94 6.67 -10.37
N GLY A 188 -9.58 7.83 -10.51
CA GLY A 188 -10.29 8.21 -11.73
C GLY A 188 -9.38 8.26 -12.96
N THR A 189 -8.18 8.83 -12.82
CA THR A 189 -7.16 8.88 -13.88
C THR A 189 -6.70 7.49 -14.27
N ALA A 190 -6.35 6.63 -13.31
CA ALA A 190 -5.95 5.25 -13.57
C ALA A 190 -7.07 4.44 -14.24
N LEU A 191 -8.31 4.59 -13.77
CA LEU A 191 -9.47 3.89 -14.32
C LEU A 191 -9.80 4.37 -15.74
N ALA A 192 -9.54 5.64 -16.06
CA ALA A 192 -9.70 6.19 -17.41
C ALA A 192 -8.82 5.48 -18.45
N LEU A 193 -7.64 5.01 -18.04
CA LEU A 193 -6.68 4.30 -18.90
C LEU A 193 -7.04 2.84 -19.18
N VAL A 194 -8.00 2.26 -18.43
CA VAL A 194 -8.45 0.87 -18.64
C VAL A 194 -9.24 0.78 -19.95
N ASP A 195 -9.17 -0.36 -20.64
CA ASP A 195 -9.97 -0.61 -21.85
C ASP A 195 -11.48 -0.59 -21.52
N MET A 196 -12.27 0.13 -22.33
CA MET A 196 -13.73 0.22 -22.18
C MET A 196 -14.45 -1.12 -22.35
N GLN A 197 -13.82 -2.10 -23.00
CA GLN A 197 -14.33 -3.47 -23.08
C GLN A 197 -14.22 -4.22 -21.74
N ILE A 198 -13.21 -3.88 -20.93
CA ILE A 198 -13.01 -4.47 -19.59
C ILE A 198 -13.93 -3.76 -18.59
N VAL A 199 -13.89 -2.42 -18.57
CA VAL A 199 -14.70 -1.59 -17.69
C VAL A 199 -15.34 -0.44 -18.48
N ASP A 200 -16.65 -0.50 -18.66
CA ASP A 200 -17.42 0.51 -19.38
C ASP A 200 -17.70 1.78 -18.54
N ALA A 201 -18.25 2.83 -19.17
CA ALA A 201 -18.51 4.12 -18.51
C ALA A 201 -19.45 4.00 -17.30
N ASN A 202 -20.46 3.13 -17.37
CA ASN A 202 -21.45 2.97 -16.31
C ASN A 202 -20.81 2.25 -15.11
N GLN A 203 -19.98 1.24 -15.36
CA GLN A 203 -19.22 0.54 -14.32
C GLN A 203 -18.25 1.48 -13.61
N ARG A 204 -17.56 2.36 -14.36
CA ARG A 204 -16.65 3.37 -13.78
C ARG A 204 -17.41 4.35 -12.90
N ALA A 205 -18.49 4.94 -13.43
CA ALA A 205 -19.30 5.91 -12.69
C ALA A 205 -19.92 5.29 -11.44
N GLY A 206 -20.49 4.08 -11.57
CA GLY A 206 -21.11 3.36 -10.46
C GLY A 206 -20.11 3.02 -9.35
N LEU A 207 -18.89 2.62 -9.68
CA LEU A 207 -17.84 2.39 -8.69
C LEU A 207 -17.45 3.68 -7.98
N MET A 208 -17.15 4.75 -8.72
CA MET A 208 -16.74 6.05 -8.14
C MET A 208 -17.83 6.59 -7.20
N GLU A 209 -19.10 6.45 -7.57
CA GLU A 209 -20.22 6.86 -6.74
C GLU A 209 -20.35 5.99 -5.48
N ALA A 210 -20.21 4.66 -5.60
CA ALA A 210 -20.25 3.75 -4.46
C ALA A 210 -19.12 4.02 -3.46
N MET A 211 -17.89 4.21 -3.96
CA MET A 211 -16.74 4.61 -3.14
C MET A 211 -17.01 5.96 -2.46
N GLY A 212 -17.49 6.96 -3.20
CA GLY A 212 -17.80 8.28 -2.67
C GLY A 212 -18.81 8.25 -1.52
N ARG A 213 -19.91 7.48 -1.68
CA ARG A 213 -20.90 7.28 -0.60
C ARG A 213 -20.31 6.59 0.63
N ALA A 214 -19.53 5.53 0.42
CA ALA A 214 -18.90 4.79 1.51
C ALA A 214 -17.89 5.67 2.29
N ILE A 215 -17.10 6.49 1.60
CA ILE A 215 -16.17 7.45 2.21
C ILE A 215 -16.93 8.51 3.03
N GLN A 216 -17.99 9.10 2.47
CA GLN A 216 -18.82 10.10 3.17
C GLN A 216 -19.46 9.52 4.44
N GLY A 217 -19.98 8.30 4.36
CA GLY A 217 -20.57 7.58 5.50
C GLY A 217 -19.55 6.96 6.46
N ARG A 218 -18.25 6.98 6.11
CA ARG A 218 -17.18 6.25 6.82
C ARG A 218 -17.47 4.75 6.99
N HIS A 219 -18.08 4.14 5.97
CA HIS A 219 -18.44 2.72 5.96
C HIS A 219 -17.37 1.90 5.22
N GLU A 220 -16.37 1.41 5.96
CA GLU A 220 -15.28 0.59 5.39
C GLU A 220 -15.79 -0.67 4.70
N SER A 221 -16.76 -1.37 5.31
CA SER A 221 -17.36 -2.58 4.73
C SER A 221 -17.98 -2.33 3.36
N ASP A 222 -18.67 -1.20 3.21
CA ASP A 222 -19.35 -0.84 1.96
C ASP A 222 -18.34 -0.47 0.89
N PHE A 223 -17.25 0.20 1.28
CA PHE A 223 -16.12 0.50 0.41
C PHE A 223 -15.45 -0.78 -0.10
N PHE A 224 -15.13 -1.71 0.81
CA PHE A 224 -14.49 -2.99 0.48
C PHE A 224 -15.38 -3.83 -0.43
N ASN A 225 -16.67 -3.94 -0.11
CA ASN A 225 -17.64 -4.65 -0.95
C ASN A 225 -17.75 -4.03 -2.35
N ALA A 226 -17.75 -2.70 -2.48
CA ALA A 226 -17.76 -2.04 -3.79
C ALA A 226 -16.53 -2.39 -4.63
N ILE A 227 -15.34 -2.40 -4.03
CA ILE A 227 -14.08 -2.79 -4.68
C ILE A 227 -14.10 -4.28 -5.08
N GLY A 228 -14.56 -5.16 -4.18
CA GLY A 228 -14.65 -6.60 -4.42
C GLY A 228 -15.60 -6.98 -5.56
N VAL A 229 -16.80 -6.41 -5.58
CA VAL A 229 -17.80 -6.60 -6.64
C VAL A 229 -17.26 -6.09 -7.97
N PHE A 230 -16.67 -4.89 -7.99
CA PHE A 230 -16.07 -4.31 -9.19
C PHE A 230 -14.96 -5.20 -9.75
N SER A 231 -14.00 -5.58 -8.91
CA SER A 231 -12.85 -6.39 -9.30
C SER A 231 -13.31 -7.73 -9.88
N SER A 232 -14.25 -8.40 -9.21
CA SER A 232 -14.84 -9.66 -9.67
C SER A 232 -15.48 -9.56 -11.05
N GLN A 233 -16.11 -8.43 -11.36
CA GLN A 233 -16.72 -8.19 -12.67
C GLN A 233 -15.67 -7.84 -13.73
N ALA A 234 -14.70 -6.99 -13.41
CA ALA A 234 -13.62 -6.60 -14.32
C ALA A 234 -12.79 -7.83 -14.74
N HIS A 235 -12.40 -8.69 -13.80
CA HIS A 235 -11.71 -9.95 -14.06
C HIS A 235 -12.52 -10.88 -14.99
N ARG A 236 -13.83 -10.97 -14.80
CA ARG A 236 -14.71 -11.75 -15.70
C ARG A 236 -14.68 -11.18 -17.13
N ASN A 237 -14.74 -9.86 -17.27
CA ASN A 237 -14.69 -9.19 -18.56
C ASN A 237 -13.32 -9.40 -19.23
N SER A 238 -12.21 -9.21 -18.51
CA SER A 238 -10.85 -9.44 -18.99
C SER A 238 -10.66 -10.86 -19.53
N ARG A 239 -11.10 -11.88 -18.79
CA ARG A 239 -11.05 -13.29 -19.23
C ARG A 239 -11.89 -13.54 -20.48
N ARG A 240 -13.07 -12.94 -20.57
CA ARG A 240 -13.94 -13.07 -21.76
C ARG A 240 -13.26 -12.49 -23.01
N ILE A 241 -12.62 -11.35 -22.88
CA ILE A 241 -11.89 -10.69 -23.97
C ILE A 241 -10.68 -11.54 -24.39
N ALA A 242 -9.90 -12.03 -23.43
CA ALA A 242 -8.74 -12.88 -23.71
C ALA A 242 -9.14 -14.13 -24.52
N ARG A 243 -10.25 -14.79 -24.15
CA ARG A 243 -10.82 -15.93 -24.88
C ARG A 243 -11.26 -15.55 -26.31
N SER A 244 -11.93 -14.41 -26.48
CA SER A 244 -12.35 -13.96 -27.82
C SER A 244 -11.17 -13.64 -28.76
N LYS A 245 -9.99 -13.36 -28.19
CA LYS A 245 -8.75 -13.08 -28.92
C LYS A 245 -7.86 -14.32 -29.09
N GLY A 246 -8.26 -15.48 -28.57
CA GLY A 246 -7.47 -16.72 -28.63
C GLY A 246 -6.19 -16.69 -27.78
N LEU A 247 -6.15 -15.84 -26.75
CA LEU A 247 -4.98 -15.68 -25.86
C LEU A 247 -5.02 -16.62 -24.63
N VAL A 248 -6.17 -17.26 -24.36
CA VAL A 248 -6.43 -18.21 -23.27
C VAL A 248 -7.43 -19.26 -23.72
#